data_AF-A0AAV4BEG4-F1
#
_entry.id   AF-A0AAV4BEG4-F1
#
_cell.length_a   1.000
_cell.length_b   1.000
_cell.length_c   1.000
_cell.angle_alpha   90.00
_cell.angle_beta   90.00
_cell.angle_gamma   90.00
#
_symmetry.space_group_name_H-M   'P 1'
#
loop_
_entity.id
_entity.type
_entity.pdbx_description
1 polymer ?
#
loop_
_entity_poly.entity_id
_entity_poly.type
_entity_poly.pdbx_seq_one_letter_code
_entity_poly.pdbx_strand_id
1 'polypeptide(L)'
;MRISWTEKKSNELVLKEANLEQSLIKTIRQRQLQFLGHICPHKGLEHLDVAITGKIEGKRSRGRQKIAFIENLKSWAIGKGSNNNFIRLTENRYEWRNMIANVCSRQGT
;
A
#
# COMPACT_ATOMS: atom_id res chain seq x y z
N MET A 1 -24.53 15.65 -8.26
CA MET A 1 -24.73 15.51 -6.81
C MET A 1 -24.21 16.77 -6.13
N ARG A 2 -25.06 17.52 -5.43
CA ARG A 2 -24.68 18.70 -4.64
C ARG A 2 -24.79 18.31 -3.17
N ILE A 3 -23.68 18.36 -2.44
CA ILE A 3 -23.62 18.02 -1.02
C ILE A 3 -23.37 19.31 -0.26
N SER A 4 -24.20 19.62 0.74
CA SER A 4 -23.96 20.79 1.59
C SER A 4 -22.85 20.48 2.58
N TRP A 5 -21.98 21.47 2.84
CA TRP A 5 -20.93 21.32 3.84
C TRP A 5 -21.48 21.09 5.26
N THR A 6 -22.73 21.48 5.53
CA THR A 6 -23.42 21.24 6.80
C THR A 6 -23.84 19.79 7.02
N GLU A 7 -24.02 18.99 5.96
CA GLU A 7 -24.46 17.59 6.08
C GLU A 7 -23.39 16.66 6.67
N LYS A 8 -22.10 17.06 6.63
CA LYS A 8 -20.96 16.27 7.16
C LYS A 8 -21.00 14.79 6.76
N LYS A 9 -21.40 14.49 5.52
CA LYS A 9 -21.46 13.11 5.01
C LYS A 9 -20.07 12.46 4.98
N SER A 10 -20.01 11.19 5.39
CA SER A 10 -18.79 10.39 5.29
C SER A 10 -18.42 10.13 3.83
N ASN A 11 -17.12 10.13 3.52
CA ASN A 11 -16.60 9.81 2.19
C ASN A 11 -17.09 8.45 1.66
N GLU A 12 -17.30 7.49 2.56
CA GLU A 12 -17.81 6.16 2.20
C GLU A 12 -19.24 6.22 1.68
N LEU A 13 -20.10 7.03 2.31
CA LEU A 13 -21.49 7.22 1.89
C LEU A 13 -21.55 7.99 0.56
N VAL A 14 -20.71 9.01 0.40
CA VAL A 14 -20.63 9.78 -0.84
C VAL A 14 -20.21 8.89 -2.02
N LEU A 15 -19.24 8.00 -1.81
CA LEU A 15 -18.81 7.04 -2.84
C LEU A 15 -19.91 6.03 -3.19
N LYS A 16 -20.65 5.53 -2.19
CA LYS A 16 -21.81 4.65 -2.41
C LYS A 16 -22.93 5.35 -3.19
N GLU A 17 -23.31 6.56 -2.80
CA GLU A 17 -24.35 7.34 -3.46
C GLU A 17 -23.96 7.72 -4.90
N ALA A 18 -22.68 8.00 -5.16
CA ALA A 18 -22.16 8.26 -6.50
C ALA A 18 -21.99 6.99 -7.35
N ASN A 19 -22.18 5.80 -6.79
CA ASN A 19 -21.88 4.50 -7.41
C ASN A 19 -20.48 4.44 -8.03
N LEU A 20 -19.50 5.07 -7.38
CA LEU A 20 -18.13 5.14 -7.83
C LEU A 20 -17.28 4.14 -7.05
N GLU A 21 -16.58 3.27 -7.78
CA GLU A 21 -15.52 2.47 -7.17
C GLU A 21 -14.33 3.35 -6.76
N GLN A 22 -13.59 2.93 -5.72
CA GLN A 22 -12.31 3.52 -5.32
C GLN A 22 -11.18 3.21 -6.33
N SER A 23 -11.41 3.47 -7.61
CA SER A 23 -10.49 3.15 -8.71
C SER A 23 -9.12 3.81 -8.51
N LEU A 24 -9.09 5.07 -8.07
CA LEU A 24 -7.85 5.81 -7.87
C LEU A 24 -6.95 5.20 -6.79
N ILE A 25 -7.52 4.85 -5.63
CA ILE A 25 -6.75 4.24 -4.53
C ILE A 25 -6.19 2.90 -5.00
N LYS A 26 -6.99 2.09 -5.71
CA LYS A 26 -6.54 0.83 -6.29
C LYS A 26 -5.38 1.03 -7.26
N THR A 27 -5.48 1.99 -8.17
CA THR A 27 -4.40 2.32 -9.12
C THR A 27 -3.13 2.79 -8.40
N ILE A 28 -3.25 3.65 -7.38
CA ILE A 28 -2.11 4.11 -6.58
C ILE A 28 -1.43 2.92 -5.90
N ARG A 29 -2.20 2.04 -5.24
CA ARG A 29 -1.66 0.87 -4.55
C ARG A 29 -0.98 -0.11 -5.50
N GLN A 30 -1.59 -0.35 -6.67
CA GLN A 30 -0.99 -1.18 -7.70
C GLN A 30 0.35 -0.61 -8.19
N ARG A 31 0.43 0.70 -8.45
CA ARG A 31 1.67 1.38 -8.86
C ARG A 31 2.74 1.30 -7.77
N GLN A 32 2.37 1.50 -6.51
CA GLN A 32 3.28 1.37 -5.36
C GLN A 32 3.89 -0.05 -5.27
N LEU A 33 3.07 -1.10 -5.47
CA LEU A 33 3.56 -2.48 -5.48
C LEU A 33 4.44 -2.76 -6.71
N GLN A 34 4.06 -2.30 -7.89
CA GLN A 34 4.89 -2.46 -9.09
C GLN A 34 6.27 -1.80 -8.90
N PHE A 35 6.30 -0.61 -8.30
CA PHE A 35 7.52 0.09 -7.94
C PHE A 35 8.37 -0.69 -6.93
N LEU A 36 7.77 -1.23 -5.87
CA LEU A 36 8.47 -2.07 -4.89
C LEU A 36 9.14 -3.28 -5.58
N GLY A 37 8.40 -3.98 -6.45
CA GLY A 37 8.92 -5.13 -7.18
C GLY A 37 10.01 -4.78 -8.18
N HIS A 38 10.04 -3.55 -8.70
CA HIS A 38 11.12 -3.08 -9.57
C HIS A 38 12.41 -2.80 -8.78
N ILE A 39 12.29 -2.26 -7.57
CA ILE A 39 13.44 -1.86 -6.75
C ILE A 39 14.05 -3.05 -5.99
N CYS A 40 13.26 -3.89 -5.33
CA CYS A 40 13.79 -4.94 -4.44
C CYS A 40 14.86 -5.87 -5.06
N PRO A 41 14.83 -6.23 -6.35
CA PRO A 41 15.87 -7.08 -6.95
C PRO A 41 17.26 -6.41 -7.09
N HIS A 42 17.35 -5.07 -7.00
CA HIS A 42 18.62 -4.37 -7.14
C HIS A 42 19.39 -4.34 -5.81
N LYS A 43 20.38 -5.23 -5.68
CA LYS A 43 21.31 -5.33 -4.53
C LYS A 43 22.22 -4.09 -4.30
N GLY A 44 21.99 -2.96 -4.97
CA GLY A 44 22.83 -1.77 -4.92
C GLY A 44 22.13 -0.52 -4.38
N LEU A 45 20.98 -0.67 -3.73
CA LEU A 45 20.11 0.43 -3.28
C LEU A 45 20.04 0.54 -1.76
N GLU A 46 21.18 0.39 -1.08
CA GLU A 46 21.30 0.45 0.39
C GLU A 46 20.71 1.75 0.98
N HIS A 47 20.84 2.87 0.23
CA HIS A 47 20.27 4.16 0.61
C HIS A 47 18.73 4.18 0.56
N LEU A 48 18.13 3.40 -0.35
CA LEU A 48 16.69 3.25 -0.46
C LEU A 48 16.13 2.25 0.56
N ASP A 49 16.91 1.29 1.04
CA ASP A 49 16.47 0.33 2.06
C ASP A 49 16.01 1.03 3.34
N VAL A 50 16.69 2.10 3.73
CA VAL A 50 16.29 2.95 4.87
C VAL A 50 14.95 3.63 4.60
N ALA A 51 14.73 4.17 3.40
CA ALA A 51 13.46 4.83 3.03
C ALA A 51 12.30 3.83 2.89
N ILE A 52 12.58 2.63 2.37
CA ILE A 52 11.61 1.59 2.05
C ILE A 52 11.21 0.82 3.31
N THR A 53 12.19 0.38 4.09
CA THR A 53 12.00 -0.45 5.30
C THR A 53 11.86 0.41 6.56
N GLY A 54 12.37 1.65 6.55
CA GLY A 54 12.41 2.50 7.73
C GLY A 54 13.39 2.03 8.80
N LYS A 55 14.24 1.04 8.50
CA LYS A 55 15.29 0.55 9.40
C LYS A 55 16.46 1.53 9.32
N ILE A 56 16.78 2.14 10.44
CA ILE A 56 17.90 3.07 10.61
C ILE A 56 18.81 2.43 11.65
N GLU A 57 20.12 2.52 11.46
CA GLU A 57 21.08 2.13 12.50
C GLU A 57 21.00 3.12 13.67
N GLY A 58 20.79 2.59 14.88
CA GLY A 58 20.69 3.39 16.12
C GLY A 58 19.25 3.63 16.61
N LYS A 59 19.11 4.61 17.52
CA LYS A 59 17.85 4.87 18.23
C LYS A 59 17.00 5.89 17.46
N ARG A 60 15.73 5.54 17.18
CA ARG A 60 14.76 6.48 16.58
C ARG A 60 14.53 7.69 17.48
N SER A 61 14.31 8.85 16.86
CA SER A 61 13.97 10.08 17.58
C SER A 61 12.65 9.93 18.36
N ARG A 62 12.51 10.68 19.45
CA ARG A 62 11.26 10.77 20.21
C ARG A 62 10.18 11.48 19.36
N GLY A 63 8.93 11.02 19.45
CA GLY A 63 7.79 11.60 18.73
C GLY A 63 7.08 10.60 17.81
N ARG A 64 6.16 11.10 16.96
CA ARG A 64 5.42 10.27 15.99
C ARG A 64 6.36 9.76 14.92
N GLN A 65 6.54 8.44 14.84
CA GLN A 65 7.37 7.82 13.82
C GLN A 65 6.72 7.94 12.45
N LYS A 66 7.54 8.19 11.42
CA LYS A 66 7.11 8.09 10.02
C LYS A 66 6.82 6.62 9.70
N ILE A 67 5.70 6.37 9.01
CA ILE A 67 5.36 5.03 8.55
C ILE A 67 6.25 4.72 7.34
N ALA A 68 7.01 3.64 7.41
CA ALA A 68 7.83 3.17 6.31
C ALA A 68 6.96 2.72 5.13
N PHE A 69 7.50 2.80 3.91
CA PHE A 69 6.77 2.44 2.69
C PHE A 69 6.24 1.00 2.72
N ILE A 70 7.09 0.03 3.09
CA ILE A 70 6.69 -1.38 3.23
C ILE A 70 5.64 -1.55 4.32
N GLU A 71 5.80 -0.90 5.47
CA GLU A 71 4.86 -1.02 6.58
C GLU A 71 3.49 -0.44 6.23
N ASN A 72 3.43 0.63 5.44
CA ASN A 72 2.18 1.16 4.91
C ASN A 72 1.49 0.19 3.94
N LEU A 73 2.24 -0.46 3.05
CA LEU A 73 1.69 -1.44 2.12
C LEU A 73 1.24 -2.72 2.84
N LYS A 74 2.00 -3.17 3.85
CA LYS A 74 1.68 -4.36 4.65
C LYS A 74 0.39 -4.13 5.44
N SER A 75 0.26 -3.00 6.13
CA SER A 75 -0.96 -2.72 6.91
C SER A 75 -2.20 -2.69 6.02
N TRP A 76 -2.07 -2.14 4.81
CA TRP A 76 -3.12 -2.17 3.80
C TRP A 76 -3.44 -3.59 3.31
N ALA A 77 -2.43 -4.39 2.98
CA ALA A 77 -2.63 -5.76 2.50
C ALA A 77 -3.18 -6.71 3.58
N ILE A 78 -2.79 -6.51 4.84
CA ILE A 78 -3.38 -7.23 5.99
C ILE A 78 -4.88 -6.93 6.07
N GLY A 79 -5.29 -5.68 5.88
CA GLY A 79 -6.71 -5.30 5.78
C GLY A 79 -7.45 -5.96 4.61
N LYS A 80 -6.73 -6.51 3.63
CA LYS A 80 -7.26 -7.31 2.50
C LYS A 80 -7.11 -8.83 2.69
N GLY A 81 -6.56 -9.28 3.82
CA GLY A 81 -6.34 -10.70 4.15
C GLY A 81 -5.02 -11.28 3.64
N SER A 82 -4.06 -10.45 3.23
CA SER A 82 -2.74 -10.88 2.74
C SER A 82 -1.64 -10.53 3.76
N ASN A 83 -1.12 -11.53 4.46
CA ASN A 83 -0.03 -11.37 5.43
C ASN A 83 1.31 -11.90 4.88
N ASN A 84 1.83 -11.18 3.89
CA ASN A 84 2.89 -11.65 3.03
C ASN A 84 4.19 -10.88 3.27
N ASN A 85 5.33 -11.56 3.30
CA ASN A 85 6.62 -10.89 3.36
C ASN A 85 7.00 -10.35 1.97
N PHE A 86 6.68 -9.08 1.72
CA PHE A 86 6.89 -8.46 0.40
C PHE A 86 8.33 -8.52 -0.10
N ILE A 87 9.33 -8.42 0.78
CA ILE A 87 10.74 -8.45 0.36
C ILE A 87 11.11 -9.81 -0.22
N ARG A 88 10.63 -10.90 0.38
CA ARG A 88 10.88 -12.26 -0.14
C ARG A 88 10.05 -12.53 -1.39
N LEU A 89 8.81 -12.06 -1.42
CA LEU A 89 7.93 -12.28 -2.57
C LEU A 89 8.38 -11.54 -3.83
N THR A 90 9.09 -10.41 -3.70
CA THR A 90 9.63 -9.70 -4.87
C THR A 90 10.78 -10.45 -5.55
N GLU A 91 11.45 -11.38 -4.85
CA GLU A 91 12.49 -12.25 -5.43
C GLU A 91 11.89 -13.17 -6.51
N ASN A 92 10.67 -13.67 -6.30
CA ASN A 92 9.94 -14.45 -7.29
C ASN A 92 8.94 -13.58 -8.06
N ARG A 93 9.30 -13.21 -9.29
CA ARG A 93 8.48 -12.34 -10.15
C ARG A 93 7.10 -12.91 -10.50
N TYR A 94 6.94 -14.23 -10.50
CA TYR A 94 5.66 -14.88 -10.75
C TYR A 94 4.74 -14.75 -9.54
N GLU A 95 5.24 -15.11 -8.36
CA GLU A 95 4.52 -14.97 -7.08
C GLU A 95 4.16 -13.51 -6.81
N TRP A 96 5.07 -12.58 -7.10
CA TRP A 96 4.83 -11.15 -6.94
C TRP A 96 3.64 -10.65 -7.79
N ARG A 97 3.61 -11.03 -9.07
CA ARG A 97 2.51 -10.66 -9.97
C ARG A 97 1.20 -11.28 -9.52
N ASN A 98 1.23 -12.55 -9.11
CA ASN A 98 0.04 -13.25 -8.62
C ASN A 98 -0.51 -12.59 -7.34
N MET A 99 0.36 -12.23 -6.40
CA MET A 99 -0.03 -11.50 -5.19
C MET A 99 -0.63 -10.13 -5.53
N ILE A 100 -0.01 -9.33 -6.42
CA ILE A 100 -0.59 -8.04 -6.84
C ILE A 100 -1.98 -8.25 -7.43
N ALA A 101 -2.14 -9.23 -8.32
CA ALA A 101 -3.42 -9.56 -8.91
C ALA A 101 -4.45 -9.88 -7.82
N ASN A 102 -4.13 -10.76 -6.86
CA ASN A 102 -5.04 -11.17 -5.78
C ASN A 102 -5.41 -10.02 -4.83
N VAL A 103 -4.46 -9.20 -4.42
CA VAL A 103 -4.70 -8.10 -3.47
C VAL A 103 -5.46 -6.94 -4.14
N CYS A 104 -5.21 -6.69 -5.42
CA CYS A 104 -5.93 -5.66 -6.19
C CYS A 104 -7.27 -6.16 -6.77
N SER A 105 -7.47 -7.46 -6.96
CA SER A 105 -8.72 -8.05 -7.47
C SER A 105 -9.75 -8.32 -6.38
N ARG A 106 -9.34 -8.62 -5.14
CA ARG A 106 -10.23 -8.97 -4.03
C ARG A 106 -11.09 -7.78 -3.60
N GLN A 107 -12.32 -7.76 -4.12
CA GLN A 107 -13.41 -6.92 -3.64
C GLN A 107 -13.82 -7.37 -2.24
N GLY A 108 -14.08 -6.40 -1.36
CA GLY A 108 -14.79 -6.67 -0.12
C GLY A 108 -16.25 -6.90 -0.50
N THR A 109 -16.77 -8.08 -0.18
CA THR A 109 -18.19 -8.33 0.06
C THR A 109 -18.69 -7.46 1.20
#